data_AF-A0A8T4TJQ1-F1
#
_entry.id   AF-A0A8T4TJQ1-F1
#
_cell.length_a   1.000
_cell.length_b   1.000
_cell.length_c   1.000
_cell.angle_alpha   90.00
_cell.angle_beta   90.00
_cell.angle_gamma   90.00
#
_symmetry.space_group_name_H-M   'P 1'
#
loop_
_entity.id
_entity.type
_entity.pdbx_description
1 polymer ?
#
loop_
_entity_poly.entity_id
_entity_poly.type
_entity_poly.pdbx_seq_one_letter_code
_entity_poly.pdbx_strand_id
1 'polypeptide(L)'
;MKKKISKFVYWTPRILSIIFILFLAMFSLDIFEGNYGFWGTVLGLFMHNIPPLILLVVLLISWKHEIVGGIVFILAGLFYIIMVRTTQDWQIALSWILTIAAPSFLIGVLFLINWYKKRITYSK
;
A
#
# COMPACT_ATOMS: atom_id res chain seq x y z
N MET A 1 -27.68 21.43 -4.93
CA MET A 1 -26.37 21.35 -5.64
C MET A 1 -25.72 19.99 -5.36
N LYS A 2 -25.63 19.10 -6.35
CA LYS A 2 -24.89 17.83 -6.21
C LYS A 2 -23.41 18.16 -5.97
N LYS A 3 -22.93 18.04 -4.72
CA LYS A 3 -21.51 18.26 -4.38
C LYS A 3 -20.68 17.17 -5.04
N LYS A 4 -20.13 17.47 -6.22
CA LYS A 4 -19.18 16.60 -6.93
C LYS A 4 -17.96 16.41 -6.02
N ILE A 5 -17.51 15.16 -5.83
CA ILE A 5 -16.28 14.87 -5.07
C ILE A 5 -15.15 15.68 -5.71
N SER A 6 -14.35 16.38 -4.91
CA SER A 6 -13.22 17.13 -5.46
C SER A 6 -12.25 16.15 -6.12
N LYS A 7 -11.77 16.49 -7.33
CA LYS A 7 -10.80 15.65 -8.05
C LYS A 7 -9.60 15.30 -7.18
N PHE A 8 -9.20 16.21 -6.29
CA PHE A 8 -8.14 15.99 -5.32
C PHE A 8 -8.41 14.77 -4.42
N VAL A 9 -9.53 14.71 -3.72
CA VAL A 9 -9.85 13.59 -2.79
C VAL A 9 -9.93 12.24 -3.51
N TYR A 10 -10.33 12.26 -4.78
CA TYR A 10 -10.34 11.06 -5.61
C TYR A 10 -8.92 10.62 -6.02
N TRP A 11 -8.08 11.53 -6.51
CA TRP A 11 -6.77 11.17 -7.06
C TRP A 11 -5.69 10.97 -6.01
N THR A 12 -5.73 11.67 -4.87
CA THR A 12 -4.70 11.58 -3.82
C THR A 12 -4.43 10.14 -3.34
N PRO A 13 -5.42 9.32 -2.90
CA PRO A 13 -5.14 7.96 -2.45
C PRO A 13 -4.54 7.08 -3.54
N ARG A 14 -4.94 7.29 -4.80
CA ARG A 14 -4.49 6.49 -5.96
C ARG A 14 -3.04 6.80 -6.31
N ILE A 15 -2.69 8.08 -6.40
CA ILE A 15 -1.32 8.51 -6.68
C ILE A 15 -0.39 8.05 -5.55
N LEU A 16 -0.78 8.25 -4.29
CA LEU A 16 0.01 7.79 -3.15
C LEU A 16 0.18 6.27 -3.13
N SER A 17 -0.86 5.51 -3.50
CA SER A 17 -0.76 4.06 -3.63
C SER A 17 0.25 3.64 -4.69
N ILE A 18 0.24 4.29 -5.88
CA ILE A 18 1.20 4.00 -6.94
C ILE A 18 2.63 4.26 -6.45
N ILE A 19 2.87 5.43 -5.84
CA ILE A 19 4.19 5.79 -5.29
C ILE A 19 4.62 4.77 -4.24
N PHE A 20 3.72 4.39 -3.33
CA PHE A 20 4.02 3.44 -2.26
C PHE A 20 4.30 2.03 -2.79
N ILE A 21 3.55 1.56 -3.78
CA ILE A 21 3.80 0.25 -4.42
C ILE A 21 5.16 0.24 -5.12
N LEU A 22 5.50 1.32 -5.84
CA LEU A 22 6.81 1.45 -6.48
C LEU A 22 7.94 1.50 -5.44
N PHE A 23 7.75 2.24 -4.35
CA PHE A 23 8.68 2.26 -3.22
C PHE A 23 8.91 0.86 -2.64
N LEU A 24 7.85 0.09 -2.38
CA LEU A 24 7.98 -1.29 -1.89
C LEU A 24 8.66 -2.20 -2.91
N ALA A 25 8.39 -2.02 -4.21
CA ALA A 25 9.02 -2.82 -5.26
C ALA A 25 10.53 -2.58 -5.34
N MET A 26 11.03 -1.41 -4.95
CA MET A 26 12.48 -1.14 -4.89
C MET A 26 13.21 -2.05 -3.91
N PHE A 27 12.54 -2.58 -2.87
CA PHE A 27 13.18 -3.51 -1.95
C PHE A 27 13.56 -4.83 -2.63
N SER A 28 12.94 -5.20 -3.75
CA SER A 28 13.34 -6.39 -4.51
C SER A 28 14.71 -6.28 -5.18
N LEU A 29 15.30 -5.08 -5.24
CA LEU A 29 16.63 -4.88 -5.81
C LEU A 29 17.74 -5.48 -4.92
N ASP A 30 17.44 -5.85 -3.68
CA ASP A 30 18.34 -6.56 -2.77
C ASP A 30 18.83 -7.90 -3.34
N ILE A 31 18.04 -8.55 -4.20
CA ILE A 31 18.40 -9.82 -4.85
C ILE A 31 19.66 -9.73 -5.72
N PHE A 32 20.01 -8.53 -6.21
CA PHE A 32 21.22 -8.30 -7.01
C PHE A 32 22.50 -8.36 -6.17
N GLU A 33 22.42 -8.26 -4.85
CA GLU A 33 23.55 -8.49 -3.95
C GLU A 33 23.86 -9.99 -3.80
N GLY A 34 22.91 -10.86 -4.15
CA GLY A 34 23.10 -12.30 -4.14
C GLY A 34 23.83 -12.81 -5.39
N ASN A 35 24.75 -13.76 -5.22
CA ASN A 35 25.45 -14.45 -6.31
C ASN A 35 24.55 -15.50 -7.01
N TYR A 36 23.37 -15.09 -7.45
CA TYR A 36 22.43 -15.94 -8.18
C TYR A 36 22.71 -15.91 -9.69
N GLY A 37 22.48 -17.04 -10.38
CA GLY A 37 22.44 -17.05 -11.85
C GLY A 37 21.18 -16.36 -12.39
N PHE A 38 21.13 -16.10 -13.70
CA PHE A 38 20.03 -15.36 -14.36
C PHE A 38 18.62 -15.78 -13.93
N TRP A 39 18.31 -17.08 -13.99
CA TRP A 39 16.99 -17.60 -13.58
C TRP A 39 16.71 -17.46 -12.09
N GLY A 40 17.74 -17.56 -11.25
CA GLY A 40 17.63 -17.33 -9.81
C GLY A 40 17.28 -15.88 -9.50
N THR A 41 17.93 -14.92 -10.17
CA THR A 41 17.63 -13.49 -10.04
C THR A 41 16.20 -13.18 -10.51
N VAL A 42 15.76 -13.71 -11.66
CA VAL A 42 14.40 -13.48 -12.17
C VAL A 42 13.34 -14.02 -11.21
N LEU A 43 13.52 -15.25 -10.69
CA LEU A 43 12.60 -15.83 -9.71
C LEU A 43 12.62 -15.05 -8.39
N GLY A 44 13.80 -14.65 -7.92
CA GLY A 44 13.96 -13.84 -6.71
C GLY A 44 13.25 -12.49 -6.84
N LEU A 45 13.43 -11.78 -7.96
CA LEU A 45 12.72 -10.53 -8.24
C LEU A 45 11.20 -10.73 -8.21
N PHE A 46 10.68 -11.80 -8.83
CA PHE A 46 9.26 -12.08 -8.82
C PHE A 46 8.75 -12.35 -7.40
N MET A 47 9.45 -13.18 -6.62
CA MET A 47 9.09 -13.54 -5.26
C MET A 47 9.12 -12.33 -4.31
N HIS A 48 10.16 -11.50 -4.36
CA HIS A 48 10.28 -10.27 -3.56
C HIS A 48 9.19 -9.25 -3.91
N ASN A 49 8.71 -9.25 -5.16
CA ASN A 49 7.64 -8.35 -5.59
C ASN A 49 6.23 -8.90 -5.38
N ILE A 50 6.04 -10.10 -4.79
CA ILE A 50 4.70 -10.61 -4.47
C ILE A 50 3.91 -9.61 -3.61
N PRO A 51 4.44 -9.06 -2.49
CA PRO A 51 3.70 -8.10 -1.68
C PRO A 51 3.24 -6.84 -2.45
N PRO A 52 4.10 -6.10 -3.17
CA PRO A 52 3.66 -4.94 -3.95
C PRO A 52 2.73 -5.31 -5.11
N LEU A 53 2.87 -6.50 -5.73
CA LEU A 53 1.93 -6.97 -6.77
C LEU A 53 0.52 -7.22 -6.21
N ILE A 54 0.41 -7.76 -4.99
CA ILE A 54 -0.89 -7.91 -4.31
C ILE A 54 -1.52 -6.53 -4.08
N LEU A 55 -0.74 -5.56 -3.58
CA LEU A 55 -1.22 -4.19 -3.37
C LEU A 55 -1.62 -3.50 -4.69
N LEU A 56 -0.93 -3.81 -5.81
CA LEU A 56 -1.31 -3.34 -7.13
C LEU A 56 -2.68 -3.88 -7.57
N VAL A 57 -2.94 -5.17 -7.37
CA VAL A 57 -4.26 -5.76 -7.66
C VAL A 57 -5.34 -5.11 -6.80
N VAL A 58 -5.08 -4.93 -5.50
CA VAL A 58 -5.99 -4.24 -4.57
C VAL A 58 -6.27 -2.83 -5.05
N LEU A 59 -5.25 -2.11 -5.48
CA LEU A 59 -5.37 -0.76 -6.01
C LEU A 59 -6.28 -0.76 -7.25
N LEU A 60 -6.07 -1.67 -8.22
CA LEU A 60 -6.92 -1.80 -9.41
C LEU A 60 -8.40 -2.06 -9.07
N ILE A 61 -8.66 -2.91 -8.07
CA ILE A 61 -10.03 -3.17 -7.56
C ILE A 61 -10.60 -1.91 -6.91
N SER A 62 -9.76 -1.20 -6.15
CA SER A 62 -10.12 0.01 -5.40
C SER A 62 -10.53 1.18 -6.30
N TRP A 63 -10.16 1.14 -7.59
CA TRP A 63 -10.60 2.13 -8.57
C TRP A 63 -12.12 2.17 -8.70
N LYS A 64 -12.79 1.00 -8.65
CA LYS A 64 -14.25 0.87 -8.63
C LYS A 64 -14.80 0.74 -7.19
N HIS A 65 -14.11 0.01 -6.33
CA HIS A 65 -14.53 -0.32 -4.96
C HIS A 65 -13.59 0.28 -3.90
N GLU A 66 -13.69 1.58 -3.65
CA GLU A 66 -12.78 2.34 -2.78
C GLU A 66 -12.68 1.81 -1.34
N ILE A 67 -13.74 1.18 -0.82
CA ILE A 67 -13.73 0.54 0.50
C ILE A 67 -12.72 -0.60 0.59
N VAL A 68 -12.49 -1.34 -0.51
CA VAL A 68 -11.52 -2.44 -0.56
C VAL A 68 -10.12 -1.90 -0.30
N GLY A 69 -9.74 -0.81 -0.99
CA GLY A 69 -8.45 -0.15 -0.76
C GLY A 69 -8.34 0.36 0.67
N GLY A 70 -9.40 0.98 1.19
CA GLY A 70 -9.42 1.47 2.56
C GLY A 70 -9.13 0.39 3.60
N ILE A 71 -9.84 -0.73 3.51
CA ILE A 71 -9.67 -1.86 4.44
C ILE A 71 -8.32 -2.54 4.25
N VAL A 72 -7.95 -2.88 3.01
CA VAL A 72 -6.76 -3.69 2.75
C VAL A 72 -5.48 -2.92 3.09
N PHE A 73 -5.37 -1.62 2.78
CA PHE A 73 -4.19 -0.83 3.17
C PHE A 73 -4.05 -0.66 4.69
N ILE A 74 -5.17 -0.59 5.43
CA ILE A 74 -5.14 -0.60 6.91
C ILE A 74 -4.67 -1.96 7.42
N LEU A 75 -5.24 -3.05 6.90
CA LEU A 75 -4.85 -4.40 7.28
C LEU A 75 -3.39 -4.70 6.93
N ALA A 76 -2.89 -4.21 5.80
CA ALA A 76 -1.48 -4.34 5.42
C ALA A 76 -0.55 -3.63 6.41
N GLY A 77 -0.92 -2.43 6.86
CA GLY A 77 -0.17 -1.69 7.90
C GLY A 77 -0.17 -2.43 9.25
N LEU A 78 -1.32 -2.97 9.66
CA LEU A 78 -1.43 -3.77 10.89
C LEU A 78 -0.61 -5.07 10.79
N PHE A 79 -0.71 -5.78 9.67
CA PHE A 79 0.06 -6.98 9.39
C PHE A 79 1.56 -6.69 9.48
N TYR A 80 2.03 -5.59 8.88
CA TYR A 80 3.42 -5.19 8.96
C TYR A 80 3.88 -4.90 10.39
N ILE A 81 3.07 -4.21 11.20
CA ILE A 81 3.37 -3.99 12.61
C ILE A 81 3.54 -5.31 13.36
N ILE A 82 2.67 -6.30 13.10
CA ILE A 82 2.77 -7.63 13.74
C ILE A 82 4.07 -8.32 13.34
N MET A 83 4.45 -8.25 12.06
CA MET A 83 5.68 -8.85 11.55
C MET A 83 6.93 -8.22 12.19
N VAL A 84 6.95 -6.90 12.39
CA VAL A 84 8.12 -6.20 12.95
C VAL A 84 8.27 -6.37 14.46
N ARG A 85 7.22 -6.80 15.18
CA ARG A 85 7.29 -7.06 16.64
C ARG A 85 8.29 -8.14 17.03
N THR A 86 8.74 -8.97 16.08
CA THR A 86 9.76 -9.99 16.34
C THR A 86 11.17 -9.41 16.43
N THR A 87 11.37 -8.14 16.09
CA THR A 87 12.68 -7.47 16.17
C THR A 87 13.00 -7.09 17.62
N GLN A 88 14.16 -7.49 18.12
CA GLN A 88 14.62 -7.22 19.50
C GLN A 88 14.87 -5.71 19.77
N ASP A 89 15.24 -4.95 18.74
CA ASP A 89 15.55 -3.53 18.83
C ASP A 89 14.32 -2.67 18.54
N TRP A 90 13.84 -1.99 19.58
CA TRP A 90 12.69 -1.09 19.52
C TRP A 90 12.90 0.10 18.57
N GLN A 91 14.11 0.65 18.47
CA GLN A 91 14.38 1.82 17.64
C GLN A 91 14.30 1.45 16.15
N ILE A 92 14.87 0.30 15.79
CA ILE A 92 14.79 -0.24 14.43
C ILE A 92 13.34 -0.57 14.08
N ALA A 93 12.63 -1.24 15.00
CA ALA A 93 11.21 -1.56 14.82
C ALA A 93 10.36 -0.31 14.56
N LEU A 94 10.55 0.74 15.37
CA LEU A 94 9.80 1.98 15.22
C LEU A 94 10.09 2.67 13.87
N SER A 95 11.35 2.73 13.46
CA SER A 95 11.75 3.29 12.17
C SER A 95 11.03 2.58 11.02
N TRP A 96 11.05 1.24 11.01
CA TRP A 96 10.41 0.43 9.97
C TRP A 96 8.88 0.60 9.94
N ILE A 97 8.25 0.66 11.11
CA ILE A 97 6.81 0.92 11.24
C ILE A 97 6.46 2.30 10.64
N LEU A 98 7.23 3.33 10.96
CA LEU A 98 7.01 4.67 10.43
C LEU A 98 7.25 4.74 8.91
N THR A 99 8.20 3.99 8.37
CA THR A 99 8.49 4.00 6.93
C THR A 99 7.47 3.21 6.11
N ILE A 100 6.92 2.10 6.62
CA ILE A 100 6.04 1.22 5.84
C ILE A 100 4.59 1.26 6.31
N ALA A 101 4.33 1.05 7.60
CA ALA A 101 2.96 0.97 8.11
C ALA A 101 2.27 2.35 8.06
N ALA A 102 2.97 3.43 8.39
CA ALA A 102 2.36 4.76 8.43
C ALA A 102 1.86 5.25 7.05
N PRO A 103 2.63 5.16 5.94
CA PRO A 103 2.10 5.46 4.61
C PRO A 103 0.94 4.55 4.22
N SER A 104 0.98 3.27 4.57
CA SER A 104 -0.12 2.33 4.32
C SER A 104 -1.40 2.78 5.02
N PHE A 105 -1.34 3.16 6.30
CA PHE A 105 -2.50 3.69 7.02
C PHE A 105 -3.02 4.99 6.42
N LEU A 106 -2.12 5.91 6.05
CA LEU A 106 -2.51 7.16 5.40
C LEU A 106 -3.31 6.89 4.12
N ILE A 107 -2.81 6.00 3.27
CA ILE A 107 -3.49 5.59 2.03
C ILE A 107 -4.86 4.96 2.33
N GLY A 108 -4.92 4.04 3.29
CA GLY A 108 -6.17 3.39 3.68
C GLY A 108 -7.23 4.38 4.19
N VAL A 109 -6.85 5.30 5.08
CA VAL A 109 -7.73 6.36 5.58
C VAL A 109 -8.22 7.25 4.44
N LEU A 110 -7.36 7.63 3.50
CA LEU A 110 -7.76 8.44 2.35
C LEU A 110 -8.76 7.71 1.44
N PHE A 111 -8.60 6.41 1.23
CA PHE A 111 -9.59 5.60 0.51
C PHE A 111 -10.93 5.55 1.23
N LEU A 112 -10.94 5.39 2.55
CA LEU A 112 -12.17 5.41 3.34
C LEU A 112 -12.87 6.77 3.32
N ILE A 113 -12.11 7.88 3.41
CA ILE A 113 -12.64 9.24 3.28
C ILE A 113 -13.31 9.42 1.91
N ASN A 114 -12.64 8.97 0.84
CA ASN A 114 -13.15 9.07 -0.51
C ASN A 114 -14.44 8.23 -0.67
N TRP A 115 -14.45 7.00 -0.17
CA TRP A 115 -15.62 6.12 -0.17
C TRP A 115 -16.81 6.74 0.59
N TYR A 116 -16.57 7.29 1.78
CA TYR A 116 -17.60 7.93 2.60
C TYR A 116 -18.21 9.15 1.91
N LYS A 117 -17.37 10.04 1.33
CA LYS A 117 -17.84 11.20 0.56
C LYS A 117 -18.65 10.79 -0.66
N LYS A 118 -18.25 9.71 -1.34
CA LYS A 118 -19.00 9.15 -2.47
C LYS A 118 -20.40 8.71 -2.03
N ARG A 119 -20.52 7.97 -0.93
CA ARG A 119 -21.82 7.51 -0.40
C ARG A 119 -22.75 8.66 -0.04
N ILE A 120 -22.26 9.70 0.62
CA ILE A 120 -23.07 10.87 0.99
C ILE A 120 -23.58 11.61 -0.25
N THR A 121 -22.75 11.79 -1.27
CA THR A 121 -23.13 12.51 -2.49
C THR A 121 -24.20 11.77 -3.31
N TYR A 122 -24.22 10.44 -3.31
CA TYR A 122 -25.21 9.64 -4.05
C TYR A 122 -26.49 9.32 -3.26
N SER A 123 -26.49 9.54 -1.94
CA SER A 123 -27.67 9.35 -1.07
C SER A 123 -28.56 10.60 -0.98
N LYS A 124 -28.18 11.71 -1.63
CA LYS A 124 -28.93 12.96 -1.74
C LYS A 124 -29.31 13.23 -3.19
#